data_AF-A0A3R6Z490-F1
#
_entry.id   AF-A0A3R6Z490-F1
#
_cell.length_a   1.000
_cell.length_b   1.000
_cell.length_c   1.000
_cell.angle_alpha   90.00
_cell.angle_beta   90.00
_cell.angle_gamma   90.00
#
_symmetry.space_group_name_H-M   'P 1'
#
loop_
_entity.id
_entity.type
_entity.pdbx_description
1 polymer ?
#
loop_
_entity_poly.entity_id
_entity_poly.type
_entity_poly.pdbx_seq_one_letter_code
_entity_poly.pdbx_strand_id
1 'polypeptide(L)'
;MRELVHVFPNTLKKECHVLAVVTNQRASVDLAQFGEEADKEKDRLLENFVKWAHEVAAALTAAGHWADFIDPCSGLPMLALNSNKVYSEVDGVEVLLRYNCLSAGMCKILIHPEWGAAVYPASLFTTAPSELVLNVVSKGFVQH
;
A
#
# COMPACT_ATOMS: atom_id res chain seq x y z
N MET A 1 -8.64 4.35 12.11
CA MET A 1 -8.59 3.15 11.26
C MET A 1 -9.82 2.24 11.42
N ARG A 2 -11.04 2.80 11.65
CA ARG A 2 -12.29 2.03 11.76
C ARG A 2 -12.76 1.45 10.41
N GLU A 3 -12.39 2.09 9.30
CA GLU A 3 -12.76 1.67 7.94
C GLU A 3 -12.03 0.41 7.46
N LEU A 4 -10.85 0.05 8.01
CA LEU A 4 -10.16 -1.17 7.58
C LEU A 4 -10.94 -2.45 7.91
N VAL A 5 -11.80 -2.41 8.94
CA VAL A 5 -12.72 -3.51 9.22
C VAL A 5 -13.73 -3.69 8.08
N HIS A 6 -14.06 -2.63 7.35
CA HIS A 6 -14.91 -2.73 6.15
C HIS A 6 -14.13 -3.16 4.91
N VAL A 7 -12.82 -2.88 4.85
CA VAL A 7 -11.93 -3.37 3.79
C VAL A 7 -11.62 -4.87 3.98
N PHE A 8 -11.52 -5.36 5.22
CA PHE A 8 -11.24 -6.77 5.56
C PHE A 8 -12.28 -7.37 6.54
N PRO A 9 -13.57 -7.47 6.12
CA PRO A 9 -14.69 -7.73 7.03
C PRO A 9 -14.70 -9.12 7.69
N ASN A 10 -14.13 -10.13 7.05
CA ASN A 10 -14.10 -11.49 7.57
C ASN A 10 -12.81 -11.85 8.32
N THR A 11 -11.84 -10.92 8.34
CA THR A 11 -10.49 -11.19 8.86
C THR A 11 -10.15 -10.33 10.06
N LEU A 12 -10.60 -9.08 10.08
CA LEU A 12 -10.33 -8.16 11.18
C LEU A 12 -11.56 -8.02 12.08
N LYS A 13 -11.41 -8.40 13.35
CA LYS A 13 -12.39 -8.01 14.38
C LYS A 13 -12.10 -6.58 14.84
N LYS A 14 -13.12 -5.90 15.35
CA LYS A 14 -13.08 -4.48 15.76
C LYS A 14 -12.00 -4.15 16.82
N GLU A 15 -11.54 -5.17 17.55
CA GLU A 15 -10.54 -5.06 18.62
C GLU A 15 -9.13 -5.52 18.18
N CYS A 16 -8.97 -5.99 16.94
CA CYS A 16 -7.65 -6.40 16.44
C CYS A 16 -6.76 -5.16 16.23
N HIS A 17 -5.57 -5.19 16.83
CA HIS A 17 -4.51 -4.26 16.47
C HIS A 17 -4.00 -4.61 15.08
N VAL A 18 -4.04 -3.63 14.17
CA VAL A 18 -3.59 -3.77 12.79
C VAL A 18 -2.51 -2.73 12.54
N LEU A 19 -1.38 -3.19 12.03
CA LEU A 19 -0.30 -2.35 11.57
C LEU A 19 -0.46 -2.09 10.07
N ALA A 20 -0.30 -0.84 9.68
CA ALA A 20 -0.17 -0.43 8.29
C ALA A 20 1.31 -0.23 7.96
N VAL A 21 1.80 -0.94 6.95
CA VAL A 21 3.12 -0.79 6.35
C VAL A 21 2.94 -0.02 5.07
N VAL A 22 3.11 1.29 5.18
CA VAL A 22 2.97 2.22 4.05
C VAL A 22 4.30 2.34 3.33
N THR A 23 4.28 2.15 2.02
CA THR A 23 5.44 2.31 1.14
C THR A 23 5.24 3.48 0.19
N ASN A 24 6.30 4.25 -0.04
CA ASN A 24 6.32 5.31 -1.04
C ASN A 24 7.50 5.05 -1.96
N GLN A 25 7.22 4.71 -3.21
CA GLN A 25 8.26 4.56 -4.21
C GLN A 25 8.43 5.86 -4.99
N ARG A 26 9.67 6.33 -5.10
CA ARG A 26 10.00 7.49 -5.94
C ARG A 26 9.89 7.09 -7.41
N ALA A 27 9.12 7.86 -8.18
CA ALA A 27 9.05 7.72 -9.61
C ALA A 27 10.12 8.56 -10.32
N SER A 28 10.50 8.13 -11.52
CA SER A 28 11.38 8.88 -12.42
C SER A 28 10.65 10.02 -13.15
N VAL A 29 9.32 9.97 -13.19
CA VAL A 29 8.44 10.96 -13.83
C VAL A 29 7.31 11.37 -12.89
N ASP A 30 6.66 12.49 -13.18
CA ASP A 30 5.47 12.95 -12.47
C ASP A 30 4.28 12.03 -12.79
N LEU A 31 3.79 11.30 -11.78
CA LEU A 31 2.73 10.30 -11.97
C LEU A 31 1.33 10.91 -12.07
N ALA A 32 1.17 12.19 -11.74
CA ALA A 32 -0.08 12.92 -11.93
C ALA A 32 -0.33 13.30 -13.39
N GLN A 33 0.70 13.21 -14.24
CA GLN A 33 0.59 13.45 -15.68
C GLN A 33 0.01 12.23 -16.38
N PHE A 34 -0.71 12.48 -17.48
CA PHE A 34 -1.18 11.46 -18.39
C PHE A 34 -0.12 11.21 -19.46
N GLY A 35 0.06 9.96 -19.86
CA GLY A 35 0.93 9.59 -20.96
C GLY A 35 1.60 8.24 -20.76
N GLU A 36 2.10 7.69 -21.85
CA GLU A 36 2.68 6.35 -21.90
C GLU A 36 3.84 6.15 -20.91
N GLU A 37 4.67 7.19 -20.71
CA GLU A 37 5.80 7.12 -19.79
C GLU A 37 5.37 7.07 -18.32
N ALA A 38 4.31 7.80 -17.96
CA ALA A 38 3.74 7.73 -16.61
C ALA A 38 3.05 6.39 -16.35
N ASP A 39 2.40 5.81 -17.37
CA ASP A 39 1.74 4.51 -17.27
C ASP A 39 2.77 3.37 -17.15
N LYS A 40 3.81 3.37 -17.99
CA LYS A 40 4.94 2.42 -17.87
C LYS A 40 5.62 2.49 -16.51
N GLU A 41 5.81 3.70 -15.98
CA GLU A 41 6.43 3.86 -14.66
C GLU A 41 5.51 3.36 -13.54
N LYS A 42 4.19 3.60 -13.64
CA LYS A 42 3.21 3.02 -12.70
C LYS A 42 3.24 1.49 -12.73
N ASP A 43 3.28 0.89 -13.90
CA ASP A 43 3.35 -0.58 -14.05
C ASP A 43 4.63 -1.14 -13.41
N ARG A 44 5.79 -0.52 -13.68
CA ARG A 44 7.07 -0.92 -13.06
C ARG A 44 7.02 -0.82 -11.53
N LEU A 45 6.47 0.27 -11.00
CA LEU A 45 6.36 0.49 -9.55
C LEU A 45 5.36 -0.47 -8.90
N LEU A 46 4.26 -0.77 -9.59
CA LEU A 46 3.27 -1.76 -9.18
C LEU A 46 3.91 -3.16 -9.08
N GLU A 47 4.60 -3.61 -10.12
CA GLU A 47 5.27 -4.91 -10.14
C GLU A 47 6.28 -5.06 -8.99
N ASN A 48 7.07 -4.01 -8.72
CA ASN A 48 8.01 -3.99 -7.61
C ASN A 48 7.29 -4.12 -6.26
N PHE A 49 6.21 -3.38 -6.07
CA PHE A 49 5.42 -3.46 -4.84
C PHE A 49 4.78 -4.83 -4.67
N VAL A 50 4.13 -5.36 -5.71
CA VAL A 50 3.42 -6.65 -5.64
C VAL A 50 4.38 -7.79 -5.33
N LYS A 51 5.59 -7.79 -5.91
CA LYS A 51 6.63 -8.78 -5.60
C LYS A 51 7.03 -8.71 -4.12
N TRP A 52 7.40 -7.52 -3.64
CA TRP A 52 7.78 -7.29 -2.25
C TRP A 52 6.64 -7.65 -1.27
N ALA A 53 5.42 -7.21 -1.56
CA ALA A 53 4.25 -7.39 -0.70
C ALA A 53 3.88 -8.87 -0.59
N HIS A 54 3.97 -9.64 -1.67
CA HIS A 54 3.78 -11.10 -1.62
C HIS A 54 4.80 -11.77 -0.71
N GLU A 55 6.09 -11.45 -0.84
CA GLU A 55 7.14 -12.09 -0.05
C GLU A 55 7.01 -11.74 1.45
N VAL A 56 6.71 -10.47 1.76
CA VAL A 56 6.44 -10.02 3.14
C VAL A 56 5.19 -10.71 3.69
N ALA A 57 4.09 -10.69 2.94
CA ALA A 57 2.82 -11.28 3.40
C ALA A 57 2.96 -12.79 3.62
N ALA A 58 3.68 -13.50 2.74
CA ALA A 58 3.98 -14.92 2.90
C ALA A 58 4.82 -15.18 4.15
N ALA A 59 5.86 -14.39 4.41
CA ALA A 59 6.70 -14.53 5.60
C ALA A 59 5.92 -14.27 6.90
N LEU A 60 5.07 -13.25 6.93
CA LEU A 60 4.22 -12.94 8.08
C LEU A 60 3.14 -14.00 8.31
N THR A 61 2.55 -14.53 7.23
CA THR A 61 1.57 -15.62 7.27
C THR A 61 2.20 -16.91 7.76
N ALA A 62 3.41 -17.24 7.31
CA ALA A 62 4.17 -18.39 7.78
C ALA A 62 4.52 -18.28 9.28
N ALA A 63 4.66 -17.06 9.80
CA ALA A 63 4.83 -16.79 11.23
C ALA A 63 3.51 -16.80 12.04
N GLY A 64 2.37 -17.11 11.41
CA GLY A 64 1.07 -17.22 12.07
C GLY A 64 0.30 -15.91 12.19
N HIS A 65 0.72 -14.85 11.48
CA HIS A 65 0.04 -13.55 11.49
C HIS A 65 -0.69 -13.30 10.18
N TRP A 66 -1.85 -12.66 10.25
CA TRP A 66 -2.52 -12.24 9.03
C TRP A 66 -1.73 -11.10 8.37
N ALA A 67 -1.60 -11.16 7.05
CA ALA A 67 -1.11 -10.06 6.23
C ALA A 67 -1.88 -10.02 4.90
N ASP A 68 -2.17 -8.82 4.41
CA ASP A 68 -2.78 -8.59 3.11
C ASP A 68 -2.33 -7.22 2.60
N PHE A 69 -2.39 -7.00 1.29
CA PHE A 69 -1.99 -5.75 0.67
C PHE A 69 -3.04 -5.30 -0.34
N ILE A 70 -3.06 -4.00 -0.59
CA ILE A 70 -4.00 -3.39 -1.52
C ILE A 70 -3.35 -3.35 -2.88
N ASP A 71 -4.08 -3.74 -3.92
CA ASP A 71 -3.72 -3.40 -5.28
C ASP A 71 -3.98 -1.90 -5.51
N PRO A 72 -2.95 -1.06 -5.71
CA PRO A 72 -3.15 0.39 -5.85
C PRO A 72 -3.98 0.77 -7.09
N CYS A 73 -4.08 -0.11 -8.10
CA CYS A 73 -4.85 0.14 -9.31
C CYS A 73 -6.36 0.01 -9.07
N SER A 74 -6.80 -1.04 -8.38
CA SER A 74 -8.22 -1.26 -8.06
C SER A 74 -8.64 -0.70 -6.70
N GLY A 75 -7.68 -0.47 -5.80
CA GLY A 75 -7.88 -0.18 -4.39
C GLY A 75 -8.49 -1.36 -3.61
N LEU A 76 -8.44 -2.58 -4.15
CA LEU A 76 -9.00 -3.77 -3.51
C LEU A 76 -7.90 -4.61 -2.83
N PRO A 77 -8.25 -5.34 -1.76
CA PRO A 77 -7.41 -6.38 -1.20
C PRO A 77 -7.05 -7.46 -2.23
N MET A 78 -5.79 -7.86 -2.27
CA MET A 78 -5.33 -8.89 -3.20
C MET A 78 -5.56 -10.31 -2.69
N LEU A 79 -5.47 -10.55 -1.38
CA LEU A 79 -5.65 -11.89 -0.81
C LEU A 79 -7.06 -12.11 -0.28
N ALA A 80 -7.70 -11.09 0.29
CA ALA A 80 -9.10 -11.14 0.71
C ALA A 80 -10.07 -10.83 -0.44
N LEU A 81 -10.28 -11.80 -1.34
CA LEU A 81 -11.10 -11.72 -2.56
C LEU A 81 -12.60 -11.39 -2.38
N ASN A 82 -13.05 -11.11 -1.15
CA ASN A 82 -14.48 -11.02 -0.81
C ASN A 82 -14.90 -9.59 -0.38
N SER A 83 -14.03 -8.59 -0.61
CA SER A 83 -14.29 -7.21 -0.21
C SER A 83 -14.71 -6.35 -1.40
N ASN A 84 -15.80 -5.60 -1.23
CA ASN A 84 -16.28 -4.62 -2.22
C ASN A 84 -15.96 -3.17 -1.81
N LYS A 85 -15.16 -2.99 -0.74
CA LYS A 85 -14.78 -1.68 -0.20
C LYS A 85 -13.40 -1.31 -0.71
N VAL A 86 -13.35 -0.24 -1.50
CA VAL A 86 -12.10 0.32 -2.03
C VAL A 86 -11.35 1.07 -0.94
N TYR A 87 -10.05 0.78 -0.82
CA TYR A 87 -9.08 1.56 -0.06
C TYR A 87 -8.31 2.47 -1.01
N SER A 88 -8.38 3.78 -0.74
CA SER A 88 -7.62 4.78 -1.49
C SER A 88 -6.25 4.95 -0.84
N GLU A 89 -5.18 4.59 -1.56
CA GLU A 89 -3.80 4.79 -1.09
C GLU A 89 -3.51 6.27 -0.81
N VAL A 90 -4.05 7.18 -1.64
CA VAL A 90 -3.90 8.63 -1.45
C VAL A 90 -4.49 9.08 -0.11
N ASP A 91 -5.72 8.65 0.21
CA ASP A 91 -6.35 8.99 1.50
C ASP A 91 -5.66 8.28 2.66
N GLY A 92 -5.19 7.05 2.43
CA GLY A 92 -4.39 6.29 3.36
C GLY A 92 -3.14 7.04 3.81
N VAL A 93 -2.34 7.49 2.85
CA VAL A 93 -1.09 8.20 3.11
C VAL A 93 -1.34 9.59 3.71
N GLU A 94 -2.36 10.32 3.25
CA GLU A 94 -2.75 11.60 3.84
C GLU A 94 -3.09 11.42 5.34
N VAL A 95 -3.85 10.40 5.70
CA VAL A 95 -4.24 10.18 7.11
C VAL A 95 -3.08 9.64 7.95
N LEU A 96 -2.32 8.68 7.42
CA LEU A 96 -1.30 7.95 8.18
C LEU A 96 0.03 8.72 8.26
N LEU A 97 0.45 9.34 7.16
CA LEU A 97 1.73 10.04 7.07
C LEU A 97 1.59 11.57 6.98
N ARG A 98 0.36 12.10 6.89
CA ARG A 98 0.08 13.55 6.82
C ARG A 98 0.71 14.24 5.62
N TYR A 99 0.81 13.54 4.50
CA TYR A 99 1.25 14.16 3.25
C TYR A 99 0.16 15.06 2.68
N ASN A 100 0.58 16.11 1.98
CA ASN A 100 -0.33 17.04 1.36
C ASN A 100 -0.98 16.41 0.13
N CYS A 101 -2.19 16.84 -0.18
CA CYS A 101 -2.88 16.49 -1.41
C CYS A 101 -3.32 17.74 -2.17
N LEU A 102 -3.25 17.69 -3.49
CA LEU A 102 -3.83 18.70 -4.38
C LEU A 102 -5.11 18.13 -5.00
N SER A 103 -6.13 18.99 -5.15
CA SER A 103 -7.34 18.64 -5.90
C SER A 103 -7.20 19.12 -7.34
N ALA A 104 -7.29 18.18 -8.27
CA ALA A 104 -7.39 18.43 -9.71
C ALA A 104 -8.76 17.98 -10.20
N GLY A 105 -9.76 18.86 -10.05
CA GLY A 105 -11.16 18.53 -10.33
C GLY A 105 -11.67 17.42 -9.41
N MET A 106 -11.99 16.26 -9.98
CA MET A 106 -12.46 15.08 -9.25
C MET A 106 -11.32 14.17 -8.76
N CYS A 107 -10.08 14.43 -9.19
CA CYS A 107 -8.91 13.64 -8.79
C CYS A 107 -8.21 14.28 -7.59
N LYS A 108 -7.72 13.43 -6.69
CA LYS A 108 -6.88 13.81 -5.56
C LYS A 108 -5.46 13.32 -5.82
N ILE A 109 -4.51 14.24 -5.84
CA ILE A 109 -3.10 13.98 -6.16
C ILE A 109 -2.30 14.08 -4.87
N LEU A 110 -1.65 12.98 -4.49
CA LEU A 110 -0.73 12.94 -3.35
C LEU A 110 0.57 13.68 -3.67
N ILE A 111 1.07 14.47 -2.74
CA ILE A 111 2.32 15.21 -2.85
C ILE A 111 3.31 14.75 -1.77
N HIS A 112 4.34 14.03 -2.19
CA HIS A 112 5.46 13.69 -1.32
C HIS A 112 6.26 14.97 -0.98
N PRO A 113 6.69 15.16 0.28
CA PRO A 113 7.43 16.36 0.71
C PRO A 113 8.69 16.67 -0.11
N GLU A 114 9.34 15.63 -0.64
CA GLU A 114 10.58 15.77 -1.42
C GLU A 114 10.42 15.51 -2.92
N TRP A 115 9.44 14.70 -3.33
CA TRP A 115 9.33 14.20 -4.71
C TRP A 115 8.15 14.80 -5.46
N GLY A 116 7.35 15.64 -4.80
CA GLY A 116 6.13 16.16 -5.39
C GLY A 116 5.16 15.03 -5.76
N ALA A 117 4.59 15.11 -6.96
CA ALA A 117 3.71 14.07 -7.51
C ALA A 117 4.46 12.88 -8.14
N ALA A 118 5.80 12.86 -8.11
CA ALA A 118 6.60 11.71 -8.54
C ALA A 118 6.71 10.64 -7.42
N VAL A 119 5.55 10.20 -6.92
CA VAL A 119 5.44 9.23 -5.83
C VAL A 119 4.35 8.21 -6.11
N TYR A 120 4.66 6.94 -5.84
CA TYR A 120 3.71 5.83 -5.94
C TYR A 120 3.47 5.24 -4.53
N PRO A 121 2.35 5.61 -3.88
CA PRO A 121 1.99 5.09 -2.57
C PRO A 121 1.36 3.69 -2.68
N ALA A 122 1.72 2.79 -1.77
CA ALA A 122 1.11 1.47 -1.69
C ALA A 122 1.21 0.90 -0.25
N SER A 123 0.19 0.18 0.21
CA SER A 123 0.08 -0.24 1.60
C SER A 123 -0.13 -1.75 1.78
N LEU A 124 0.57 -2.32 2.78
CA LEU A 124 0.34 -3.66 3.32
C LEU A 124 -0.19 -3.55 4.75
N PHE A 125 -1.12 -4.42 5.13
CA PHE A 125 -1.72 -4.47 6.46
C PHE A 125 -1.45 -5.81 7.12
N THR A 126 -1.25 -5.82 8.43
CA THR A 126 -0.96 -7.06 9.17
C THR A 126 -1.37 -6.98 10.63
N THR A 127 -1.63 -8.14 11.25
CA THR A 127 -1.77 -8.27 12.71
C THR A 127 -0.46 -8.63 13.41
N ALA A 128 0.65 -8.70 12.67
CA ALA A 128 1.97 -8.98 13.25
C ALA A 128 2.46 -7.82 14.14
N PRO A 129 3.20 -8.12 15.23
CA PRO A 129 3.90 -7.11 16.00
C PRO A 129 4.91 -6.34 15.16
N SER A 130 5.10 -5.06 15.46
CA SER A 130 6.00 -4.17 14.71
C SER A 130 7.44 -4.68 14.62
N GLU A 131 7.95 -5.29 15.69
CA GLU A 131 9.30 -5.88 15.72
C GLU A 131 9.47 -6.99 14.69
N LEU A 132 8.48 -7.88 14.57
CA LEU A 132 8.50 -8.95 13.57
C LEU A 132 8.46 -8.36 12.15
N VAL A 133 7.59 -7.38 11.92
CA VAL A 133 7.47 -6.71 10.62
C VAL A 133 8.77 -6.04 10.22
N LEU A 134 9.41 -5.30 11.13
CA LEU A 134 10.72 -4.68 10.89
C LEU A 134 11.81 -5.72 10.57
N ASN A 135 11.81 -6.85 11.28
CA ASN A 135 12.74 -7.95 11.03
C ASN A 135 12.51 -8.63 9.67
N VAL A 136 11.26 -8.72 9.19
CA VAL A 136 10.95 -9.28 7.87
C VAL A 136 11.34 -8.29 6.76
N VAL A 137 10.96 -7.02 6.89
CA VAL A 137 11.21 -5.99 5.86
C VAL A 137 12.69 -5.64 5.72
N SER A 138 13.47 -5.68 6.82
CA SER A 138 14.91 -5.37 6.80
C SER A 138 15.78 -6.45 6.16
N LYS A 139 15.28 -7.68 5.99
CA LYS A 139 16.08 -8.79 5.46
C LYS A 139 16.47 -8.63 3.99
N GLY A 140 15.87 -7.68 3.28
CA GLY A 140 16.13 -7.42 1.86
C GLY A 140 15.81 -8.64 1.01
N PHE A 141 14.67 -8.64 0.33
CA PHE A 141 14.34 -9.76 -0.53
C PHE A 141 15.22 -9.72 -1.78
N VAL A 142 16.07 -10.73 -1.94
CA VAL A 142 16.98 -10.87 -3.08
C VAL A 142 16.14 -11.34 -4.26
N GLN A 143 16.14 -10.56 -5.34
CA GLN A 143 15.59 -11.00 -6.61
C GLN A 143 16.48 -12.14 -7.15
N HIS A 144 15.94 -13.36 -7.22
CA HIS A 144 16.53 -14.45 -8.02
C HIS A 144 16.27 -14.22 -9.50
#